data_AF-A0A0F9VSB9-F1
#
_entry.id   AF-A0A0F9VSB9-F1
#
_cell.length_a   1.000
_cell.length_b   1.000
_cell.length_c   1.000
_cell.angle_alpha   90.00
_cell.angle_beta   90.00
_cell.angle_gamma   90.00
#
_symmetry.space_group_name_H-M   'P 1'
#
loop_
_entity.id
_entity.type
_entity.pdbx_description
1 polymer ?
#
loop_
_entity_poly.entity_id
_entity_poly.type
_entity_poly.pdbx_seq_one_letter_code
_entity_poly.pdbx_strand_id
1 'polypeptide(L)'
;MSNWIHTGGGWYENEETKERIRGKKNLPLADDLQPEDNESDDNEPFTTAVEVEEVETTEIVCMACSKVTAHTQRASDSQDWGIYICNECGGKTRVSLK
;
A
#
# COMPACT_ATOMS: atom_id res chain seq x y z
N MET A 1 10.85 6.48 25.31
CA MET A 1 9.62 5.67 25.48
C MET A 1 8.47 6.48 24.93
N SER A 2 7.96 6.15 23.74
CA SER A 2 6.92 6.98 23.10
C SER A 2 5.55 6.68 23.71
N ASN A 3 4.96 7.68 24.39
CA ASN A 3 3.70 7.58 25.14
C ASN A 3 2.49 7.73 24.22
N TRP A 4 2.19 6.67 23.45
CA TRP A 4 0.98 6.60 22.63
C TRP A 4 -0.17 5.92 23.38
N ILE A 5 -1.23 6.66 23.66
CA ILE A 5 -2.45 6.14 24.30
C ILE A 5 -3.47 5.73 23.24
N HIS A 6 -4.01 4.52 23.37
CA HIS A 6 -5.13 4.07 22.54
C HIS A 6 -6.44 4.72 23.02
N THR A 7 -7.01 5.61 22.21
CA THR A 7 -8.20 6.43 22.56
C THR A 7 -9.53 5.80 22.11
N GLY A 8 -9.49 4.62 21.48
CA GLY A 8 -10.69 3.92 20.99
C GLY A 8 -10.96 4.14 19.50
N GLY A 9 -11.76 3.25 18.89
CA GLY A 9 -12.03 3.29 17.44
C GLY A 9 -10.81 3.05 16.54
N GLY A 10 -9.73 2.46 17.10
CA GLY A 10 -8.46 2.24 16.42
C GLY A 10 -7.59 3.49 16.31
N TRP A 11 -7.80 4.51 17.14
CA TRP A 11 -6.98 5.71 17.21
C TRP A 11 -5.96 5.63 18.35
N TYR A 12 -4.78 6.18 18.10
CA TYR A 12 -3.73 6.38 19.08
C TYR A 12 -3.39 7.86 19.13
N GLU A 13 -3.24 8.41 20.34
CA GLU A 13 -2.85 9.79 20.58
C GLU A 13 -1.53 9.82 21.34
N ASN A 14 -0.56 10.61 20.87
CA ASN A 14 0.69 10.84 21.58
C ASN A 14 0.45 11.89 22.67
N GLU A 15 0.75 11.57 23.93
CA GLU A 15 0.52 12.50 25.03
C GLU A 15 1.38 13.77 24.96
N GLU A 16 2.58 13.66 24.42
CA GLU A 16 3.59 14.73 24.36
C GLU A 16 3.31 15.67 23.19
N THR A 17 3.10 15.12 21.99
CA THR A 17 2.92 15.92 20.76
C THR A 17 1.45 16.21 20.43
N LYS A 18 0.50 15.58 21.14
CA LYS A 18 -0.95 15.61 20.84
C LYS A 18 -1.30 15.14 19.43
N GLU A 19 -0.38 14.43 18.79
CA GLU A 19 -0.59 13.86 17.47
C GLU A 19 -1.53 12.66 17.53
N ARG A 20 -2.37 12.49 16.51
CA ARG A 20 -3.34 11.40 16.41
C ARG A 20 -3.11 10.58 15.16
N ILE A 21 -2.92 9.29 15.35
CA ILE A 21 -2.74 8.33 14.26
C ILE A 21 -3.83 7.27 14.32
N ARG A 22 -4.21 6.76 13.16
CA ARG A 22 -5.19 5.67 13.04
C ARG A 22 -4.48 4.37 12.73
N GLY A 23 -4.71 3.35 13.56
CA GLY A 23 -4.19 2.00 13.39
C GLY A 23 -2.79 1.83 13.95
N LYS A 24 -2.58 0.69 14.64
CA LYS A 24 -1.33 0.34 15.33
C LYS A 24 -0.10 0.28 14.40
N LYS A 25 -0.31 -0.03 13.12
CA LYS A 25 0.75 -0.08 12.09
C LYS A 25 1.39 1.26 11.77
N ASN A 26 0.71 2.36 12.10
CA ASN A 26 1.19 3.72 11.88
C ASN A 26 1.83 4.32 13.13
N LEU A 27 1.97 3.53 14.21
CA LEU A 27 2.77 3.93 15.36
C LEU A 27 4.22 3.94 14.90
N PRO A 28 4.93 5.08 14.98
CA PRO A 28 6.36 5.07 14.81
C PRO A 28 6.94 4.18 15.91
N LEU A 29 7.32 2.96 15.53
CA LEU A 29 8.05 2.04 16.39
C LEU A 29 9.39 2.72 16.67
N ALA A 30 9.55 3.19 17.91
CA ALA A 30 10.80 3.71 18.39
C ALA A 30 11.75 2.53 18.65
N ASP A 31 12.38 2.00 17.60
CA ASP A 31 13.69 1.33 17.61
C ASP A 31 14.13 0.96 16.17
N ASP A 32 15.44 0.94 15.95
CA ASP A 32 16.21 0.64 14.72
C ASP A 32 16.29 1.76 13.66
N LEU A 33 17.14 2.78 13.83
CA LEU A 33 18.59 2.76 13.53
C LEU A 33 18.90 2.11 12.18
N GLN A 34 18.83 2.88 11.10
CA GLN A 34 19.60 2.56 9.89
C GLN A 34 21.08 2.87 10.20
N PRO A 35 22.00 1.90 10.17
CA PRO A 35 23.39 2.25 9.90
C PRO A 35 23.47 2.66 8.43
N GLU A 36 23.79 3.91 8.20
CA GLU A 36 24.54 4.29 7.01
C GLU A 36 25.81 3.44 7.00
N ASP A 37 25.96 2.55 6.02
CA ASP A 37 27.19 2.51 5.22
C ASP A 37 26.94 1.74 3.91
N ASN A 38 27.16 2.46 2.82
CA ASN A 38 27.37 1.93 1.49
C ASN A 38 28.71 1.19 1.49
N GLU A 39 28.72 -0.13 1.35
CA GLU A 39 29.87 -0.78 0.71
C GLU A 39 29.37 -1.81 -0.30
N SER A 40 29.72 -1.54 -1.56
CA SER A 40 29.57 -2.47 -2.67
C SER A 40 30.77 -3.41 -2.62
N ASP A 41 30.55 -4.72 -2.50
CA ASP A 41 31.52 -5.70 -2.98
C ASP A 41 30.80 -6.99 -3.37
N ASP A 42 31.02 -7.34 -4.64
CA ASP A 42 31.18 -8.69 -5.20
C ASP A 42 30.65 -9.87 -4.35
N ASN A 43 29.68 -10.63 -4.89
CA ASN A 43 29.78 -12.10 -5.07
C ASN A 43 28.44 -12.72 -5.56
N GLU A 44 28.53 -13.28 -6.77
CA GLU A 44 27.75 -14.40 -7.36
C GLU A 44 26.29 -14.21 -7.85
N PRO A 45 25.96 -14.69 -9.07
CA PRO A 45 24.60 -14.68 -9.60
C PRO A 45 23.79 -15.85 -9.03
N PHE A 46 23.20 -15.68 -7.86
CA PHE A 46 22.02 -16.47 -7.50
C PHE A 46 20.83 -15.93 -8.31
N THR A 47 20.58 -16.55 -9.46
CA THR A 47 19.32 -16.39 -10.21
C THR A 47 18.19 -17.05 -9.43
N THR A 48 17.85 -16.48 -8.27
CA THR A 48 16.51 -16.65 -7.73
C THR A 48 15.62 -15.94 -8.72
N ALA A 49 14.91 -16.69 -9.55
CA ALA A 49 13.80 -16.17 -10.32
C ALA A 49 12.87 -15.50 -9.31
N VAL A 50 12.97 -14.17 -9.23
CA VAL A 50 11.96 -13.36 -8.57
C VAL A 50 10.73 -13.61 -9.43
N GLU A 51 9.84 -14.48 -8.95
CA GLU A 51 8.45 -14.49 -9.40
C GLU A 51 7.94 -13.08 -9.10
N VAL A 52 8.13 -12.19 -10.07
CA VAL A 52 7.43 -10.93 -10.12
C VAL A 52 5.99 -11.38 -10.23
N GLU A 53 5.24 -11.34 -9.13
CA GLU A 53 3.79 -11.46 -9.18
C GLU A 53 3.35 -10.45 -10.24
N GLU A 54 3.02 -10.94 -11.44
CA GLU A 54 2.49 -10.13 -12.51
C GLU A 54 1.14 -9.65 -12.01
N VAL A 55 1.15 -8.50 -11.35
CA VAL A 55 -0.07 -7.83 -10.92
C VAL A 55 -0.80 -7.47 -12.22
N GLU A 56 -1.83 -8.25 -12.55
CA GLU A 56 -2.62 -8.05 -13.76
C GLU A 56 -3.18 -6.61 -13.73
N THR A 57 -2.64 -5.77 -14.61
CA THR A 57 -3.09 -4.40 -14.78
C THR A 57 -3.98 -4.32 -16.01
N THR A 58 -5.12 -3.66 -15.87
CA THR A 58 -6.10 -3.48 -16.94
C THR A 58 -6.25 -2.00 -17.23
N GLU A 59 -6.20 -1.62 -18.51
CA GLU A 59 -6.47 -0.26 -18.94
C GLU A 59 -7.97 -0.02 -19.07
N ILE A 60 -8.53 0.81 -18.19
CA ILE A 60 -9.94 1.20 -18.21
C ILE A 60 -10.07 2.70 -18.00
N VAL A 61 -11.22 3.28 -18.38
CA VAL A 61 -11.50 4.69 -18.16
C VAL A 61 -11.65 4.94 -16.65
N CYS A 62 -10.74 5.73 -16.09
CA CYS A 62 -10.88 6.21 -14.73
C CYS A 62 -11.87 7.38 -14.72
N MET A 63 -13.01 7.22 -14.05
CA MET A 63 -14.01 8.30 -13.96
C MET A 63 -13.48 9.52 -13.19
N ALA A 64 -12.51 9.34 -12.27
CA ALA A 64 -11.88 10.44 -11.55
C ALA A 64 -10.88 11.23 -12.43
N CYS A 65 -10.10 10.54 -13.25
CA CYS A 65 -9.15 11.19 -14.16
C CYS A 65 -9.79 11.59 -15.50
N SER A 66 -10.99 11.10 -15.80
CA SER A 66 -11.68 11.25 -17.10
C SER A 66 -10.84 10.82 -18.31
N LYS A 67 -9.91 9.87 -18.10
CA LYS A 67 -9.02 9.31 -19.13
C LYS A 67 -8.81 7.82 -18.90
N VAL A 68 -8.33 7.11 -19.93
CA VAL A 68 -7.91 5.70 -19.80
C VAL A 68 -6.62 5.67 -18.98
N THR A 69 -6.61 4.84 -17.94
CA THR A 69 -5.44 4.66 -17.07
C THR A 69 -5.28 3.18 -16.73
N ALA A 70 -4.05 2.78 -16.39
CA ALA A 70 -3.80 1.46 -15.83
C ALA A 70 -4.49 1.34 -14.46
N HIS A 71 -5.19 0.23 -14.24
CA HIS A 71 -5.80 -0.10 -12.97
C HIS A 71 -5.38 -1.49 -12.53
N THR A 72 -5.21 -1.67 -11.22
CA THR A 72 -4.99 -2.97 -10.61
C THR A 72 -6.33 -3.54 -10.14
N GLN A 73 -6.63 -4.79 -10.51
CA GLN A 73 -7.82 -5.48 -10.00
C GLN A 73 -7.62 -5.79 -8.51
N ARG A 74 -8.59 -5.38 -7.70
CA ARG A 74 -8.67 -5.80 -6.31
C ARG A 74 -9.35 -7.15 -6.25
N ALA A 75 -8.78 -8.07 -5.48
CA ALA A 75 -9.44 -9.32 -5.11
C ALA A 75 -10.87 -9.01 -4.61
N SER A 76 -11.85 -9.59 -5.29
CA SER A 76 -13.26 -9.42 -4.97
C SER A 76 -13.93 -10.78 -5.00
N ASP A 77 -14.67 -11.11 -3.96
CA ASP A 77 -15.43 -12.36 -3.86
C ASP A 77 -16.66 -12.39 -4.79
N SER A 78 -16.92 -11.31 -5.53
CA SER A 78 -18.07 -11.19 -6.43
C SER A 78 -17.72 -11.67 -7.84
N GLN A 79 -18.46 -12.67 -8.33
CA GLN A 79 -18.31 -13.17 -9.70
C GLN A 79 -18.94 -12.23 -10.74
N ASP A 80 -19.90 -11.38 -10.34
CA ASP A 80 -20.62 -10.48 -11.27
C ASP A 80 -19.90 -9.15 -11.54
N TRP A 81 -18.98 -8.73 -10.68
CA TRP A 81 -18.31 -7.44 -10.80
C TRP A 81 -16.92 -7.43 -10.16
N GLY A 82 -15.98 -6.71 -10.79
CA GLY A 82 -14.64 -6.45 -10.28
C GLY A 82 -14.50 -5.01 -9.80
N ILE A 83 -13.66 -4.79 -8.78
CA ILE A 83 -13.20 -3.46 -8.39
C ILE A 83 -11.78 -3.28 -8.92
N TYR A 84 -11.58 -2.21 -9.68
CA TYR A 84 -10.31 -1.82 -10.26
C TYR A 84 -9.86 -0.51 -9.61
N ILE A 85 -8.60 -0.43 -9.23
CA ILE A 85 -8.01 0.75 -8.58
C ILE A 85 -7.09 1.44 -9.58
N CYS A 86 -7.37 2.70 -9.88
CA CYS A 86 -6.54 3.50 -10.78
C CYS A 86 -5.15 3.70 -10.17
N ASN A 87 -4.10 3.38 -10.94
CA ASN A 87 -2.72 3.49 -10.48
C ASN A 87 -2.23 4.95 -10.42
N GLU A 88 -2.90 5.88 -11.11
CA GLU A 88 -2.54 7.30 -11.07
C GLU A 88 -3.17 8.05 -9.89
N CYS A 89 -4.48 7.87 -9.66
CA CYS A 89 -5.21 8.66 -8.67
C CYS A 89 -5.76 7.86 -7.48
N GLY A 90 -5.65 6.52 -7.50
CA GLY A 90 -6.25 5.63 -6.49
C GLY A 90 -7.78 5.53 -6.57
N GLY A 91 -8.40 6.11 -7.61
CA GLY A 91 -9.84 6.07 -7.84
C GLY A 91 -10.34 4.64 -8.05
N LYS A 92 -11.54 4.33 -7.55
CA LYS A 92 -12.15 3.00 -7.65
C LYS A 92 -13.14 2.98 -8.81
N THR A 93 -12.93 2.06 -9.73
CA THR A 93 -13.81 1.81 -10.87
C THR A 93 -14.43 0.44 -10.69
N ARG A 94 -15.76 0.36 -10.72
CA ARG A 94 -16.48 -0.91 -10.65
C ARG A 94 -16.86 -1.33 -12.07
N VAL A 95 -16.46 -2.53 -12.47
CA VAL A 95 -16.70 -3.07 -13.81
C VAL A 95 -17.54 -4.34 -13.66
N SER A 96 -18.60 -4.48 -14.46
CA SER A 96 -19.37 -5.72 -14.54
C SER A 96 -18.62 -6.75 -15.37
N LEU A 97 -18.49 -7.99 -14.88
CA LEU A 97 -17.74 -9.07 -15.52
C LEU A 97 -18.63 -10.00 -16.39
N LYS A 98 -19.82 -9.51 -16.78
CA LYS A 98 -20.83 -10.25 -17.55
C LYS A 98 -20.61 -10.18 -19.06
#